data_AF-A0A832M5C5-F1
#
_entry.id   AF-A0A832M5C5-F1
#
_cell.length_a   1.000
_cell.length_b   1.000
_cell.length_c   1.000
_cell.angle_alpha   90.00
_cell.angle_beta   90.00
_cell.angle_gamma   90.00
#
_symmetry.space_group_name_H-M   'P 1'
#
loop_
_entity.id
_entity.type
_entity.pdbx_description
1 polymer ?
#
loop_
_entity_poly.entity_id
_entity_poly.type
_entity_poly.pdbx_seq_one_letter_code
_entity_poly.pdbx_strand_id
1 'polypeptide(L)'
;MGQNHPLKDKSKFYDLFRHNIYALKPYSPDDAFRMLKHLNEVAGNPLSDTQLNQIHWLAGGHARLLKIIFNIWVQEGKSGIMIEHFKDKPDVQQECQRILRNLHEDEQEVALLAARRLHVAEHPAILDHLERRGVLVRSDPVTWFSPLMGQFLRTYDKEAT
;
A
#
# COMPACT_ATOMS: atom_id res chain seq x y z
N MET A 1 -12.25 35.11 30.00
CA MET A 1 -11.84 33.77 30.46
C MET A 1 -12.35 32.76 29.45
N GLY A 2 -11.48 32.28 28.55
CA GLY A 2 -11.84 31.26 27.57
C GLY A 2 -11.86 29.89 28.26
N GLN A 3 -13.00 29.21 28.23
CA GLN A 3 -13.09 27.85 28.73
C GLN A 3 -12.21 26.94 27.88
N ASN A 4 -11.24 26.27 28.51
CA ASN A 4 -10.53 25.15 27.92
C ASN A 4 -11.54 24.01 27.71
N HIS A 5 -12.12 23.93 26.51
CA HIS A 5 -12.70 22.68 26.06
C HIS A 5 -11.55 21.71 25.79
N PRO A 6 -11.44 20.58 26.52
CA PRO A 6 -10.51 19.55 26.15
C PRO A 6 -10.95 19.04 24.78
N LEU A 7 -10.11 19.25 23.76
CA LEU A 7 -10.30 18.71 22.43
C LEU A 7 -10.25 17.17 22.51
N LYS A 8 -11.36 16.55 22.89
CA LYS A 8 -11.70 15.14 22.64
C LYS A 8 -11.95 14.90 21.14
N ASP A 9 -11.30 15.67 20.26
CA ASP A 9 -11.88 16.19 19.02
C ASP A 9 -10.97 15.98 17.80
N LYS A 10 -10.22 14.87 17.76
CA LYS A 10 -9.53 14.49 16.51
C LYS A 10 -10.46 13.81 15.50
N SER A 11 -11.58 13.24 15.93
CA SER A 11 -12.47 12.43 15.08
C SER A 11 -13.54 13.25 14.33
N LYS A 12 -14.10 14.33 14.91
CA LYS A 12 -15.17 15.10 14.25
C LYS A 12 -14.72 15.82 12.98
N PHE A 13 -13.47 16.26 12.93
CA PHE A 13 -12.92 16.89 11.73
C PHE A 13 -12.73 15.84 10.62
N TYR A 14 -12.20 14.66 10.96
CA TYR A 14 -12.12 13.55 10.01
C TYR A 14 -13.52 13.17 9.48
N ASP A 15 -14.54 13.13 10.33
CA ASP A 15 -15.91 12.83 9.91
C ASP A 15 -16.51 13.82 8.90
N LEU A 16 -16.18 15.10 9.06
CA LEU A 16 -16.60 16.15 8.14
C LEU A 16 -15.89 16.07 6.78
N PHE A 17 -14.61 15.70 6.76
CA PHE A 17 -13.79 15.76 5.55
C PHE A 17 -13.56 14.41 4.87
N ARG A 18 -13.87 13.27 5.49
CA ARG A 18 -13.64 11.93 4.93
C ARG A 18 -14.30 11.72 3.56
N HIS A 19 -15.41 12.41 3.30
CA HIS A 19 -16.12 12.37 2.02
C HIS A 19 -15.42 13.18 0.91
N ASN A 20 -14.49 14.08 1.26
CA ASN A 20 -13.79 15.00 0.36
C ASN A 20 -12.27 14.72 0.29
N ILE A 21 -11.79 13.57 0.78
CA ILE A 21 -10.38 13.18 0.65
C ILE A 21 -10.12 12.74 -0.80
N TYR A 22 -9.53 13.62 -1.60
CA TYR A 22 -9.01 13.29 -2.91
C TYR A 22 -7.67 12.58 -2.77
N ALA A 23 -7.70 11.26 -2.57
CA ALA A 23 -6.50 10.45 -2.56
C ALA A 23 -6.01 10.21 -4.00
N LEU A 24 -4.71 10.42 -4.22
CA LEU A 24 -4.05 9.94 -5.43
C LEU A 24 -4.03 8.41 -5.38
N LYS A 25 -4.75 7.78 -6.30
CA LYS A 25 -4.78 6.32 -6.44
C LYS A 25 -3.45 5.80 -6.98
N PRO A 26 -3.15 4.51 -6.78
CA PRO A 26 -2.11 3.83 -7.56
C PRO A 26 -2.31 4.07 -9.06
N TYR A 27 -1.22 4.02 -9.81
CA TYR A 27 -1.27 4.16 -11.26
C TYR A 27 -2.21 3.12 -11.87
N SER A 28 -2.87 3.54 -12.96
CA SER A 28 -3.55 2.59 -13.84
C SER A 28 -2.52 1.56 -14.37
N PRO A 29 -2.96 0.37 -14.79
CA PRO A 29 -2.05 -0.60 -15.40
C PRO A 29 -1.22 0.03 -16.52
N ASP A 30 -1.83 0.81 -17.42
CA ASP A 30 -1.14 1.45 -18.55
C ASP A 30 -0.09 2.46 -18.09
N ASP A 31 -0.39 3.29 -17.09
CA ASP A 31 0.56 4.27 -16.55
C ASP A 31 1.70 3.59 -15.81
N ALA A 32 1.40 2.53 -15.04
CA ALA A 32 2.41 1.72 -14.38
C ALA A 32 3.36 1.07 -15.39
N PHE A 33 2.84 0.54 -16.50
CA PHE A 33 3.66 -0.03 -17.57
C PHE A 33 4.48 1.02 -18.30
N ARG A 34 3.93 2.21 -18.56
CA ARG A 34 4.70 3.32 -19.15
C ARG A 34 5.87 3.72 -18.26
N MET A 35 5.62 3.85 -16.95
CA MET A 35 6.68 4.10 -15.97
C MET A 35 7.74 2.99 -15.98
N LEU A 36 7.32 1.73 -15.93
CA LEU A 36 8.24 0.60 -15.92
C LEU A 36 9.07 0.49 -17.20
N LYS A 37 8.46 0.71 -18.37
CA LYS A 37 9.18 0.73 -19.65
C LYS A 37 10.23 1.84 -19.69
N HIS A 38 9.87 3.03 -19.23
CA HIS A 38 10.82 4.14 -19.13
C HIS A 38 11.99 3.81 -18.20
N LEU A 39 11.73 3.22 -17.03
CA LEU A 39 12.79 2.74 -16.12
C LEU A 39 13.66 1.66 -16.78
N ASN A 40 13.05 0.78 -17.57
CA ASN A 40 13.73 -0.31 -18.26
C ASN A 40 14.67 0.16 -19.37
N GLU A 41 14.25 1.17 -20.13
CA GLU A 41 15.05 1.80 -21.20
C GLU A 41 16.36 2.39 -20.66
N VAL A 42 16.33 2.92 -19.43
CA VAL A 42 17.51 3.57 -18.82
C VAL A 42 18.39 2.62 -18.00
N ALA A 43 17.96 1.38 -17.75
CA ALA A 43 18.61 0.47 -16.78
C ALA A 43 19.85 -0.26 -17.31
N GLY A 44 20.20 -0.12 -18.60
CA GLY A 44 21.37 -0.76 -19.24
C GLY A 44 21.24 -2.28 -19.45
N ASN A 45 20.57 -2.98 -18.55
CA ASN A 45 20.20 -4.40 -18.62
C ASN A 45 18.67 -4.53 -18.57
N PRO A 46 17.97 -4.40 -19.71
CA PRO A 46 16.52 -4.37 -19.72
C PRO A 46 15.93 -5.72 -19.31
N LEU A 47 14.94 -5.65 -18.42
CA LEU A 47 14.06 -6.73 -18.04
C LEU A 47 13.08 -7.04 -19.18
N SER A 48 12.65 -8.30 -19.26
CA SER A 48 11.57 -8.75 -20.17
C SER A 48 10.19 -8.27 -19.71
N ASP A 49 9.22 -8.20 -20.62
CA ASP A 49 7.84 -7.82 -20.30
C ASP A 49 7.23 -8.71 -19.21
N THR A 50 7.54 -10.01 -19.19
CA THR A 50 7.12 -10.92 -18.12
C THR A 50 7.63 -10.49 -16.74
N GLN A 51 8.87 -9.98 -16.66
CA GLN A 51 9.43 -9.43 -15.43
C GLN A 51 8.75 -8.12 -15.05
N LEU A 52 8.49 -7.22 -16.01
CA LEU A 52 7.76 -5.98 -15.76
C LEU A 52 6.33 -6.26 -15.25
N ASN A 53 5.65 -7.24 -15.82
CA ASN A 53 4.33 -7.71 -15.35
C ASN A 53 4.39 -8.18 -13.89
N GLN A 54 5.44 -8.91 -13.51
CA GLN A 54 5.64 -9.37 -12.13
C GLN A 54 5.90 -8.22 -11.17
N ILE A 55 6.72 -7.24 -11.57
CA ILE A 55 6.96 -6.03 -10.78
C ILE A 55 5.66 -5.26 -10.58
N HIS A 56 4.87 -5.08 -11.64
CA HIS A 56 3.57 -4.43 -11.56
C HIS A 56 2.63 -5.15 -10.60
N TRP A 57 2.51 -6.47 -10.70
CA TRP A 57 1.68 -7.27 -9.80
C TRP A 57 2.12 -7.16 -8.33
N LEU A 58 3.43 -7.17 -8.06
CA LEU A 58 3.95 -7.01 -6.70
C LEU A 58 3.71 -5.62 -6.14
N ALA A 59 3.85 -4.57 -6.95
CA ALA A 59 3.73 -3.18 -6.52
C ALA A 59 2.30 -2.64 -6.51
N GLY A 60 1.39 -3.27 -7.26
CA GLY A 60 0.00 -2.84 -7.34
C GLY A 60 -0.22 -1.45 -7.95
N GLY A 61 0.68 -1.00 -8.83
CA GLY A 61 0.63 0.35 -9.41
C GLY A 61 1.13 1.48 -8.49
N HIS A 62 1.59 1.18 -7.27
CA HIS A 62 2.13 2.23 -6.39
C HIS A 62 3.51 2.69 -6.87
N ALA A 63 3.61 3.94 -7.34
CA ALA A 63 4.78 4.47 -8.04
C ALA A 63 6.12 4.22 -7.33
N ARG A 64 6.21 4.46 -6.02
CA ARG A 64 7.46 4.25 -5.29
C ARG A 64 7.79 2.76 -5.09
N LEU A 65 6.78 1.91 -4.91
CA LEU A 65 7.00 0.45 -4.81
C LEU A 65 7.44 -0.11 -6.16
N LEU A 66 6.84 0.34 -7.28
CA LEU A 66 7.28 -0.02 -8.63
C LEU A 66 8.77 0.24 -8.81
N LYS A 67 9.23 1.45 -8.46
CA LYS A 67 10.64 1.84 -8.57
C LYS A 67 11.57 1.02 -7.66
N ILE A 68 11.18 0.81 -6.40
CA ILE A 68 11.98 0.03 -5.44
C ILE A 68 12.15 -1.41 -5.94
N ILE A 69 11.05 -2.06 -6.29
CA ILE A 69 11.08 -3.46 -6.74
C ILE A 69 11.86 -3.57 -8.06
N PHE A 70 11.65 -2.65 -9.01
CA PHE A 70 12.41 -2.61 -10.25
C PHE A 70 13.92 -2.50 -9.99
N ASN A 71 14.36 -1.58 -9.14
CA ASN A 71 15.77 -1.39 -8.83
C ASN A 71 16.41 -2.62 -8.21
N ILE A 72 15.75 -3.22 -7.22
CA ILE A 72 16.21 -4.46 -6.58
C ILE A 72 16.32 -5.58 -7.63
N TRP A 73 15.33 -5.67 -8.52
CA TRP A 73 15.30 -6.68 -9.58
C TRP A 73 16.46 -6.55 -10.57
N VAL A 74 16.78 -5.33 -10.98
CA VAL A 74 17.91 -5.06 -11.88
C VAL A 74 19.25 -5.37 -11.20
N GLN A 75 19.37 -5.08 -9.91
CA GLN A 75 20.61 -5.27 -9.16
C GLN A 75 20.88 -6.73 -8.78
N GLU A 76 19.85 -7.44 -8.33
CA GLU A 76 19.99 -8.79 -7.76
C GLU A 76 19.57 -9.90 -8.73
N GLY A 77 18.81 -9.56 -9.77
CA GLY A 77 18.17 -10.54 -10.66
C GLY A 77 16.96 -11.23 -10.02
N LYS A 78 16.46 -12.28 -10.69
CA LYS A 78 15.35 -13.12 -10.15
C LYS A 78 15.89 -14.14 -9.16
N SER A 79 15.23 -14.28 -8.00
CA SER A 79 15.40 -15.47 -7.15
C SER A 79 14.09 -15.93 -6.51
N GLY A 80 13.84 -17.25 -6.54
CA GLY A 80 12.83 -17.92 -5.72
C GLY A 80 11.37 -17.44 -5.88
N ILE A 81 10.61 -17.57 -4.78
CA ILE A 81 9.23 -17.10 -4.66
C ILE A 81 9.28 -15.58 -4.46
N MET A 82 8.72 -14.82 -5.39
CA MET A 82 8.91 -13.36 -5.46
C MET A 82 8.47 -12.63 -4.19
N ILE A 83 7.31 -12.96 -3.60
CA ILE A 83 6.87 -12.32 -2.36
C ILE A 83 7.88 -12.55 -1.24
N GLU A 84 8.35 -13.78 -1.07
CA GLU A 84 9.33 -14.14 -0.03
C GLU A 84 10.66 -13.42 -0.21
N HIS A 85 11.07 -13.20 -1.46
CA HIS A 85 12.28 -12.46 -1.76
C HIS A 85 12.16 -10.96 -1.39
N PHE A 86 11.03 -10.33 -1.69
CA PHE A 86 10.85 -8.89 -1.52
C PHE A 86 10.32 -8.48 -0.14
N LYS A 87 9.61 -9.35 0.58
CA LYS A 87 8.93 -8.98 1.83
C LYS A 87 9.92 -8.49 2.90
N ASP A 88 11.13 -9.03 2.95
CA ASP A 88 12.10 -8.70 4.00
C ASP A 88 13.09 -7.61 3.58
N LYS A 89 12.92 -7.04 2.37
CA LYS A 89 13.79 -5.97 1.87
C LYS A 89 13.50 -4.68 2.65
N PRO A 90 14.52 -4.02 3.26
CA PRO A 90 14.32 -2.83 4.07
C PRO A 90 13.57 -1.71 3.36
N ASP A 91 13.89 -1.44 2.10
CA ASP A 91 13.23 -0.38 1.31
C ASP A 91 11.75 -0.69 1.05
N VAL A 92 11.41 -1.97 0.85
CA VAL A 92 10.01 -2.41 0.67
C VAL A 92 9.24 -2.24 1.98
N GLN A 93 9.82 -2.69 3.10
CA GLN A 93 9.25 -2.55 4.44
C GLN A 93 9.00 -1.08 4.81
N GLN A 94 10.00 -0.22 4.59
CA GLN A 94 9.88 1.22 4.84
C GLN A 94 8.77 1.85 3.99
N GLU A 95 8.65 1.46 2.72
CA GLU A 95 7.61 2.03 1.87
C GLU A 95 6.21 1.53 2.26
N CYS A 96 6.04 0.25 2.59
CA CYS A 96 4.78 -0.28 3.11
C CYS A 96 4.39 0.41 4.44
N GLN A 97 5.35 0.63 5.34
CA GLN A 97 5.12 1.36 6.58
C GLN A 97 4.73 2.82 6.32
N ARG A 98 5.36 3.47 5.34
CA ARG A 98 5.01 4.84 4.94
C ARG A 98 3.59 4.92 4.42
N ILE A 99 3.18 3.96 3.59
CA ILE A 99 1.81 3.86 3.07
C ILE A 99 0.81 3.73 4.23
N LEU A 100 1.08 2.83 5.18
CA LEU A 100 0.24 2.64 6.37
C LEU A 100 0.17 3.92 7.22
N ARG A 101 1.30 4.57 7.51
CA ARG A 101 1.36 5.80 8.32
C ARG A 101 0.64 7.00 7.70
N ASN A 102 0.41 6.99 6.39
CA ASN A 102 -0.35 8.03 5.68
C ASN A 102 -1.87 7.82 5.75
N LEU A 103 -2.33 6.75 6.38
CA LEU A 103 -3.72 6.51 6.71
C LEU A 103 -4.07 7.14 8.06
N HIS A 104 -5.35 7.48 8.25
CA HIS A 104 -5.87 7.87 9.56
C HIS A 104 -5.74 6.72 10.57
N GLU A 105 -5.67 6.99 11.87
CA GLU A 105 -5.48 5.97 12.90
C GLU A 105 -6.53 4.84 12.82
N ASP A 106 -7.81 5.18 12.64
CA ASP A 106 -8.89 4.21 12.45
C ASP A 106 -8.73 3.39 11.16
N GLU A 107 -8.25 4.02 10.07
CA GLU A 107 -7.98 3.32 8.81
C GLU A 107 -6.81 2.34 8.96
N GLN A 108 -5.78 2.71 9.74
CA GLN A 108 -4.65 1.83 10.04
C GLN A 108 -5.10 0.60 10.83
N GLU A 109 -5.90 0.80 11.87
CA GLU A 109 -6.42 -0.29 12.71
C GLU A 109 -7.27 -1.26 11.88
N VAL A 110 -8.25 -0.75 11.13
CA VAL A 110 -9.10 -1.59 10.29
C VAL A 110 -8.29 -2.28 9.19
N ALA A 111 -7.26 -1.63 8.63
CA ALA A 111 -6.41 -2.26 7.63
C ALA A 111 -5.66 -3.48 8.20
N LEU A 112 -5.15 -3.38 9.44
CA LEU A 112 -4.48 -4.47 10.14
C LEU A 112 -5.45 -5.61 10.49
N LEU A 113 -6.64 -5.28 10.99
CA LEU A 113 -7.70 -6.25 11.27
C LEU A 113 -8.14 -7.00 10.00
N ALA A 114 -8.39 -6.26 8.92
CA ALA A 114 -8.79 -6.82 7.63
C ALA A 114 -7.71 -7.72 7.03
N ALA A 115 -6.43 -7.34 7.14
CA ALA A 115 -5.32 -8.17 6.66
C ALA A 115 -5.25 -9.52 7.39
N ARG A 116 -5.64 -9.55 8.67
CA ARG A 116 -5.72 -10.73 9.54
C ARG A 116 -7.08 -11.45 9.45
N ARG A 117 -8.01 -10.96 8.63
CA ARG A 117 -9.39 -11.45 8.47
C ARG A 117 -10.20 -11.41 9.77
N LEU A 118 -9.94 -10.41 10.61
CA LEU A 118 -10.63 -10.19 11.88
C LEU A 118 -11.61 -9.02 11.72
N HIS A 119 -12.81 -9.16 12.29
CA HIS A 119 -13.79 -8.07 12.47
C HIS A 119 -14.14 -7.24 11.21
N VAL A 120 -13.94 -7.79 9.99
CA VAL A 120 -14.15 -7.06 8.73
C VAL A 120 -15.59 -6.54 8.60
N ALA A 121 -16.58 -7.36 8.95
CA ALA A 121 -18.00 -7.01 8.86
C ALA A 121 -18.42 -5.86 9.81
N GLU A 122 -17.59 -5.54 10.82
CA GLU A 122 -17.88 -4.50 11.82
C GLU A 122 -17.50 -3.09 11.34
N HIS A 123 -16.72 -2.98 10.26
CA HIS A 123 -16.15 -1.71 9.80
C HIS A 123 -16.42 -1.37 8.32
N PRO A 124 -17.66 -1.51 7.80
CA PRO A 124 -17.95 -1.34 6.37
C PRO A 124 -17.62 0.05 5.82
N ALA A 125 -17.81 1.11 6.63
CA ALA A 125 -17.53 2.48 6.20
C ALA A 125 -16.02 2.75 6.02
N ILE A 126 -15.18 2.19 6.89
CA ILE A 126 -13.72 2.37 6.78
C ILE A 126 -13.16 1.53 5.63
N LEU A 127 -13.70 0.33 5.41
CA LEU A 127 -13.34 -0.50 4.26
C LEU A 127 -13.65 0.19 2.93
N ASP A 128 -14.83 0.80 2.80
CA ASP A 128 -15.19 1.60 1.63
C ASP A 128 -14.23 2.79 1.45
N HIS A 129 -13.80 3.46 2.51
CA HIS A 129 -12.77 4.50 2.40
C HIS A 129 -11.43 3.95 1.90
N LEU A 130 -10.96 2.80 2.42
CA LEU A 130 -9.74 2.16 1.94
C LEU A 130 -9.83 1.76 0.47
N GLU A 131 -11.01 1.36 -0.01
CA GLU A 131 -11.29 1.08 -1.42
C GLU A 131 -11.24 2.35 -2.29
N ARG A 132 -11.90 3.43 -1.84
CA ARG A 132 -11.88 4.72 -2.54
C ARG A 132 -10.47 5.30 -2.64
N ARG A 133 -9.63 5.08 -1.63
CA ARG A 133 -8.21 5.47 -1.63
C ARG A 133 -7.32 4.57 -2.50
N GLY A 134 -7.82 3.41 -2.91
CA GLY A 134 -7.07 2.43 -3.70
C GLY A 134 -6.01 1.66 -2.91
N VAL A 135 -6.11 1.63 -1.57
CA VAL A 135 -5.26 0.77 -0.72
C VAL A 135 -5.87 -0.63 -0.65
N LEU A 136 -7.20 -0.71 -0.60
CA LEU A 136 -7.95 -1.93 -0.76
C LEU A 136 -8.53 -1.97 -2.18
N VAL A 137 -8.48 -3.12 -2.84
CA VAL A 137 -9.10 -3.35 -4.16
C VAL A 137 -10.51 -3.91 -3.97
N ARG A 138 -10.68 -4.78 -2.97
CA ARG A 138 -11.96 -5.39 -2.61
C ARG A 138 -11.95 -5.79 -1.14
N SER A 139 -13.06 -5.61 -0.44
CA SER A 139 -13.26 -6.00 0.95
C SER A 139 -13.74 -7.44 1.14
N ASP A 140 -14.39 -8.05 0.15
CA ASP A 140 -14.83 -9.46 0.20
C ASP A 140 -14.60 -10.21 -1.15
N PRO A 141 -13.60 -11.11 -1.25
CA PRO A 141 -12.54 -11.33 -0.27
C PRO A 141 -11.57 -10.14 -0.20
N VAL A 142 -11.00 -9.89 0.99
CA VAL A 142 -10.00 -8.83 1.22
C VAL A 142 -8.83 -8.98 0.27
N THR A 143 -8.70 -8.00 -0.64
CA THR A 143 -7.67 -7.94 -1.68
C THR A 143 -6.99 -6.58 -1.62
N TRP A 144 -5.70 -6.57 -1.34
CA TRP A 144 -4.88 -5.35 -1.28
C TRP A 144 -4.39 -4.95 -2.66
N PHE A 145 -4.09 -3.66 -2.86
CA PHE A 145 -3.52 -3.19 -4.14
C PHE A 145 -2.22 -3.94 -4.48
N SER A 146 -1.42 -4.26 -3.46
CA SER A 146 -0.16 -4.96 -3.56
C SER A 146 -0.16 -6.21 -2.66
N PRO A 147 0.27 -7.39 -3.16
CA PRO A 147 0.48 -8.56 -2.31
C PRO A 147 1.58 -8.35 -1.25
N LEU A 148 2.59 -7.51 -1.54
CA LEU A 148 3.61 -7.13 -0.56
C LEU A 148 3.02 -6.29 0.56
N MET A 149 2.12 -5.35 0.25
CA MET A 149 1.38 -4.62 1.27
C MET A 149 0.53 -5.56 2.13
N GLY A 150 -0.21 -6.48 1.49
CA GLY A 150 -1.01 -7.46 2.22
C GLY A 150 -0.17 -8.35 3.15
N GLN A 151 1.03 -8.76 2.71
CA GLN A 151 1.96 -9.52 3.54
C GLN A 151 2.49 -8.69 4.70
N PHE A 152 2.93 -7.46 4.43
CA PHE A 152 3.39 -6.51 5.43
C PHE A 152 2.34 -6.32 6.54
N LEU A 153 1.09 -6.04 6.18
CA LEU A 153 0.01 -5.80 7.15
C LEU A 153 -0.29 -7.02 8.03
N ARG A 154 -0.17 -8.24 7.49
CA ARG A 154 -0.36 -9.47 8.27
C ARG A 154 0.69 -9.63 9.36
N THR A 155 1.93 -9.28 9.07
CA THR A 155 3.08 -9.46 9.96
C THR A 155 3.46 -8.20 10.73
N TYR A 156 2.80 -7.06 10.47
CA TYR A 156 3.12 -5.79 11.12
C TYR A 156 2.78 -5.88 12.61
N ASP A 157 3.77 -5.56 13.45
CA ASP A 157 3.59 -5.41 14.88
C ASP A 157 3.84 -3.95 15.26
N LYS A 158 2.85 -3.34 15.91
CA LYS A 158 2.89 -1.91 16.28
C LYS A 158 3.84 -1.67 17.46
N GLU A 159 4.17 -2.71 18.22
CA GLU A 159 4.99 -2.61 19.45
C GLU A 159 6.51 -2.71 19.20
N ALA A 160 6.94 -2.98 17.97
CA ALA A 160 8.36 -3.18 17.63
C ALA A 160 9.07 -1.92 17.08
N THR A 161 8.43 -0.75 17.07
CA THR A 161 9.00 0.52 16.55
C THR A 161 8.87 1.66 17.56
#